data_AF-A0A267F6D8-F1
#
_entry.id   AF-A0A267F6D8-F1
#
_cell.length_a   1.000
_cell.length_b   1.000
_cell.length_c   1.000
_cell.angle_alpha   90.00
_cell.angle_beta   90.00
_cell.angle_gamma   90.00
#
_symmetry.space_group_name_H-M   'P 1'
#
loop_
_entity.id
_entity.type
_entity.pdbx_description
1 polymer ?
#
loop_
_entity_poly.entity_id
_entity_poly.type
_entity_poly.pdbx_seq_one_letter_code
_entity_poly.pdbx_strand_id
1 'polypeptide(L)'
;MSICVRYLDISDGSVAIHEEFICFVHVEDLTGIGLATKLLETLDSLHITAQLVAQGYDGASAMSGKFNGVQAVIREQLGRKLAIYVYCAAHNLNLSLQDACKLDSVRAAITAVNTVTVFICSSPQRTALLEKKSKSWFRSHLCINFYSTARPDGLRSRRLSSDSTCSSQQSLKL
;
A
#
# COMPACT_ATOMS: atom_id res chain seq x y z
N MET A 1 -8.49 -5.17 12.71
CA MET A 1 -7.43 -5.91 12.01
C MET A 1 -7.91 -6.27 10.61
N SER A 2 -7.09 -6.16 9.56
CA SER A 2 -7.41 -6.66 8.21
C SER A 2 -6.73 -7.99 7.96
N ILE A 3 -7.39 -8.91 7.26
CA ILE A 3 -6.82 -10.19 6.88
C ILE A 3 -6.74 -10.26 5.35
N CYS A 4 -5.53 -10.53 4.87
CA CYS A 4 -5.26 -10.85 3.48
C CYS A 4 -4.54 -12.20 3.42
N VAL A 5 -4.79 -12.97 2.37
CA VAL A 5 -4.08 -14.23 2.11
C VAL A 5 -3.33 -14.14 0.81
N ARG A 6 -2.19 -14.83 0.77
CA ARG A 6 -1.40 -15.01 -0.44
C ARG A 6 -1.22 -16.50 -0.65
N TYR A 7 -1.65 -17.01 -1.79
CA TYR A 7 -1.61 -18.45 -2.09
C TYR A 7 -1.16 -18.70 -3.53
N LEU A 8 -0.81 -19.95 -3.79
CA LEU A 8 -0.43 -20.43 -5.11
C LEU A 8 -1.62 -21.16 -5.72
N ASP A 9 -2.04 -20.73 -6.91
CA ASP A 9 -2.92 -21.50 -7.77
C ASP A 9 -2.05 -22.31 -8.73
N ILE A 10 -2.22 -23.62 -8.71
CA ILE A 10 -1.53 -24.56 -9.58
C ILE A 10 -2.59 -25.24 -10.43
N SER A 11 -2.75 -24.75 -11.66
CA SER A 11 -3.72 -25.22 -12.63
C SER A 11 -3.04 -25.49 -13.97
N ASP A 12 -3.27 -26.66 -14.54
CA ASP A 12 -2.79 -27.10 -15.87
C ASP A 12 -1.29 -26.87 -16.15
N GLY A 13 -0.44 -27.07 -15.14
CA GLY A 13 1.02 -26.91 -15.27
C GLY A 13 1.50 -25.45 -15.22
N SER A 14 0.59 -24.49 -14.99
CA SER A 14 0.91 -23.10 -14.69
C SER A 14 0.85 -22.83 -13.19
N VAL A 15 1.71 -21.92 -12.72
CA VAL A 15 1.72 -21.46 -11.32
C VAL A 15 1.42 -19.97 -11.31
N ALA A 16 0.31 -19.60 -10.69
CA ALA A 16 -0.08 -18.22 -10.49
C ALA A 16 -0.07 -17.88 -8.99
N ILE A 17 0.43 -16.69 -8.65
CA ILE A 17 0.40 -16.20 -7.27
C ILE A 17 -0.77 -15.24 -7.12
N HIS A 18 -1.64 -15.53 -6.16
CA HIS A 18 -2.79 -14.71 -5.84
C HIS A 18 -2.60 -14.06 -4.48
N GLU A 19 -3.07 -12.83 -4.36
CA GLU A 19 -3.14 -12.10 -3.10
C GLU A 19 -4.52 -11.48 -2.99
N GLU A 20 -5.28 -11.93 -1.99
CA GLU A 20 -6.69 -11.58 -1.85
C GLU A 20 -6.96 -11.03 -0.45
N PHE A 21 -7.72 -9.94 -0.40
CA PHE A 21 -8.29 -9.44 0.83
C PHE A 21 -9.50 -10.28 1.20
N ILE A 22 -9.54 -10.76 2.45
CA ILE A 22 -10.65 -11.58 2.94
C ILE A 22 -11.68 -10.70 3.64
N CYS A 23 -11.26 -10.05 4.74
CA CYS A 23 -12.19 -9.31 5.58
C CYS A 23 -11.47 -8.36 6.55
N PHE A 24 -12.27 -7.47 7.15
CA PHE A 24 -11.92 -6.76 8.36
C PHE A 24 -12.50 -7.48 9.56
N VAL A 25 -11.66 -7.64 10.58
CA VAL A 25 -12.03 -8.22 11.85
C VAL A 25 -11.99 -7.12 12.90
N HIS A 26 -13.11 -6.92 13.58
CA HIS A 26 -13.18 -6.08 14.77
C HIS A 26 -12.45 -6.79 15.91
N VAL A 27 -11.53 -6.07 16.57
CA VAL A 27 -10.76 -6.60 17.70
C VAL A 27 -10.80 -5.56 18.81
N GLU A 28 -11.28 -5.97 19.98
CA GLU A 28 -11.31 -5.12 21.18
C GLU A 28 -9.99 -5.17 21.93
N ASP A 29 -9.37 -6.35 22.02
CA ASP A 29 -8.08 -6.57 22.65
C ASP A 29 -6.93 -6.46 21.62
N LEU A 30 -6.20 -5.34 21.68
CA LEU A 30 -5.05 -5.06 20.81
C LEU A 30 -3.73 -5.65 21.32
N THR A 31 -3.74 -6.48 22.37
CA THR A 31 -2.57 -7.25 22.77
C THR A 31 -2.26 -8.33 21.73
N GLY A 32 -1.00 -8.79 21.67
CA GLY A 32 -0.63 -9.82 20.70
C GLY A 32 -1.36 -11.14 20.90
N ILE A 33 -1.75 -11.48 22.13
CA ILE A 33 -2.56 -12.66 22.43
C ILE A 33 -4.00 -12.46 21.91
N GLY A 34 -4.64 -11.33 22.24
CA GLY A 34 -6.00 -11.03 21.76
C GLY A 34 -6.10 -11.03 20.23
N LEU A 35 -5.12 -10.42 19.56
CA LEU A 35 -5.02 -10.41 18.11
C LEU A 35 -4.82 -11.81 17.52
N ALA A 36 -3.96 -12.63 18.13
CA ALA A 36 -3.71 -14.00 17.66
C ALA A 36 -4.94 -14.89 17.79
N THR A 37 -5.62 -14.84 18.93
CA THR A 37 -6.86 -15.59 19.17
C THR A 37 -7.90 -15.21 18.14
N LYS A 38 -8.13 -13.91 17.93
CA LYS A 38 -9.13 -13.45 16.97
C LYS A 38 -8.77 -13.82 15.53
N LEU A 39 -7.48 -13.81 15.18
CA LEU A 39 -7.01 -14.25 13.88
C LEU A 39 -7.31 -15.74 13.68
N LEU A 40 -6.93 -16.60 14.61
CA LEU A 40 -7.12 -18.05 14.51
C LEU A 40 -8.61 -18.42 14.45
N GLU A 41 -9.46 -17.82 15.30
CA GLU A 41 -10.91 -17.98 15.21
C GLU A 41 -11.46 -17.65 13.82
N THR A 42 -10.95 -16.58 13.21
CA THR A 42 -11.37 -16.16 11.88
C THR A 42 -10.89 -17.15 10.81
N LEU A 43 -9.64 -17.61 10.88
CA LEU A 43 -9.11 -18.60 9.95
C LEU A 43 -9.83 -19.95 10.07
N ASP A 44 -10.20 -20.35 11.29
CA ASP A 44 -10.96 -21.57 11.56
C ASP A 44 -12.38 -21.48 10.98
N SER A 45 -13.03 -20.32 11.13
CA SER A 45 -14.35 -20.07 10.54
C SER A 45 -14.35 -20.11 9.00
N LEU A 46 -13.19 -19.84 8.39
CA LEU A 46 -12.96 -19.93 6.95
C LEU A 46 -12.42 -21.29 6.51
N HIS A 47 -12.14 -22.19 7.46
CA HIS A 47 -11.59 -23.52 7.24
C HIS A 47 -10.22 -23.55 6.53
N ILE A 48 -9.41 -22.49 6.71
CA ILE A 48 -8.09 -22.35 6.06
C ILE A 48 -6.91 -22.49 7.01
N THR A 49 -7.13 -22.67 8.31
CA THR A 49 -6.05 -22.76 9.32
C THR A 49 -5.03 -23.85 9.01
N ALA A 50 -5.48 -25.01 8.53
CA ALA A 50 -4.59 -26.12 8.16
C ALA A 50 -3.69 -25.82 6.94
N GLN A 51 -4.02 -24.79 6.15
CA GLN A 51 -3.28 -24.38 4.96
C GLN A 51 -2.32 -23.22 5.24
N LEU A 52 -2.25 -22.73 6.49
CA LEU A 52 -1.32 -21.67 6.85
C LEU A 52 0.11 -22.21 6.82
N VAL A 53 0.93 -21.66 5.92
CA VAL A 53 2.37 -21.99 5.76
C VAL A 53 3.26 -20.87 6.32
N ALA A 54 2.80 -19.64 6.17
CA ALA A 54 3.54 -18.45 6.57
C ALA A 54 2.59 -17.35 7.03
N GLN A 55 3.12 -16.47 7.86
CA GLN A 55 2.44 -15.33 8.44
C GLN A 55 3.32 -14.09 8.29
N GLY A 56 2.74 -13.00 7.78
CA GLY A 56 3.45 -11.76 7.53
C GLY A 56 2.82 -10.60 8.29
N TYR A 57 3.57 -9.96 9.20
CA TYR A 57 3.09 -8.84 10.00
C TYR A 57 4.10 -7.69 10.08
N ASP A 58 3.65 -6.53 10.55
CA ASP A 58 4.53 -5.42 10.88
C ASP A 58 5.43 -5.71 12.09
N GLY A 59 6.37 -4.81 12.34
CA GLY A 59 7.32 -4.92 13.43
C GLY A 59 6.77 -4.51 14.79
N ALA A 60 5.48 -4.16 14.92
CA ALA A 60 4.92 -3.72 16.20
C ALA A 60 5.05 -4.83 17.25
N SER A 61 5.27 -4.46 18.51
CA SER A 61 5.54 -5.43 19.60
C SER A 61 4.41 -6.45 19.78
N ALA A 62 3.15 -6.05 19.57
CA ALA A 62 2.00 -6.95 19.62
C ALA A 62 2.00 -7.99 18.47
N MET A 63 2.60 -7.68 17.32
CA MET A 63 2.65 -8.59 16.17
C MET A 63 3.93 -9.43 16.16
N SER A 64 5.08 -8.76 16.28
CA SER A 64 6.44 -9.32 16.15
C SER A 64 7.02 -9.87 17.46
N GLY A 65 6.35 -9.63 18.60
CA GLY A 65 6.83 -9.99 19.92
C GLY A 65 7.20 -11.47 20.05
N LYS A 66 8.35 -11.74 20.69
CA LYS A 66 8.92 -13.10 20.82
C LYS A 66 8.11 -14.05 21.72
N PHE A 67 7.41 -13.50 22.71
CA PHE A 67 6.70 -14.30 23.73
C PHE A 67 5.18 -14.14 23.59
N ASN A 68 4.69 -12.90 23.58
CA ASN A 68 3.25 -12.59 23.55
C ASN A 68 2.83 -11.90 22.25
N GLY A 69 3.66 -11.97 21.20
CA GLY A 69 3.31 -11.43 19.90
C GLY A 69 2.49 -12.43 19.08
N VAL A 70 1.69 -11.93 18.13
CA VAL A 70 0.88 -12.77 17.24
C VAL A 70 1.71 -13.89 16.61
N GLN A 71 2.91 -13.56 16.11
CA GLN A 71 3.79 -14.56 15.48
C GLN A 71 4.22 -15.70 16.42
N ALA A 72 4.42 -15.40 17.70
CA ALA A 72 4.85 -16.38 18.68
C ALA A 72 3.69 -17.32 19.04
N VAL A 73 2.51 -16.75 19.31
CA VAL A 73 1.30 -17.49 19.68
C VAL A 73 0.88 -18.44 18.55
N ILE A 74 0.84 -17.97 17.30
CA ILE A 74 0.45 -18.81 16.16
C ILE A 74 1.44 -19.94 15.93
N ARG A 75 2.75 -19.69 16.08
CA ARG A 75 3.79 -20.73 15.97
C ARG A 75 3.72 -21.77 17.09
N GLU A 76 3.29 -21.36 18.26
CA GLU A 76 3.08 -22.27 19.38
C GLU A 76 1.87 -23.17 19.14
N GLN A 77 0.73 -22.59 18.73
CA GLN A 77 -0.52 -23.34 18.52
C GLN A 77 -0.50 -24.25 17.29
N LEU A 78 0.03 -23.77 16.16
CA LEU A 78 0.09 -24.55 14.91
C LEU A 78 1.39 -25.36 14.76
N GLY A 79 2.31 -25.26 15.73
CA GLY A 79 3.61 -25.91 15.67
C GLY A 79 4.64 -25.13 14.84
N ARG A 80 5.86 -25.02 15.37
CA ARG A 80 6.91 -24.10 14.89
C ARG A 80 7.34 -24.26 13.43
N LYS A 81 7.04 -25.40 12.79
CA LYS A 81 7.38 -25.68 11.38
C LYS A 81 6.31 -25.22 10.38
N LEU A 82 5.06 -25.04 10.81
CA LEU A 82 3.94 -24.79 9.91
C LEU A 82 3.66 -23.29 9.69
N ALA A 83 4.13 -22.39 10.56
CA ALA A 83 3.82 -20.96 10.45
C ALA A 83 5.08 -20.07 10.42
N ILE A 84 5.77 -20.05 9.27
CA ILE A 84 6.98 -19.22 9.09
C ILE A 84 6.61 -17.74 9.24
N TYR A 85 7.29 -17.02 10.13
CA TYR A 85 7.09 -15.59 10.29
C TYR A 85 7.97 -14.79 9.32
N VAL A 86 7.33 -13.88 8.58
CA VAL A 86 7.96 -12.97 7.63
C VAL A 86 7.76 -11.52 8.09
N TYR A 87 8.86 -10.78 8.17
CA TYR A 87 8.82 -9.36 8.53
C TYR A 87 8.26 -8.52 7.38
N CYS A 88 7.39 -7.56 7.68
CA CYS A 88 6.89 -6.61 6.70
C CYS A 88 8.03 -5.75 6.12
N ALA A 89 8.26 -5.88 4.81
CA ALA A 89 9.27 -5.10 4.09
C ALA A 89 9.02 -3.58 4.18
N ALA A 90 7.76 -3.15 4.13
CA ALA A 90 7.39 -1.74 4.25
C ALA A 90 7.75 -1.17 5.63
N HIS A 91 7.56 -1.96 6.70
CA HIS A 91 7.95 -1.56 8.04
C HIS A 91 9.47 -1.42 8.18
N ASN A 92 10.24 -2.38 7.64
CA ASN A 92 11.70 -2.33 7.63
C ASN A 92 12.24 -1.11 6.86
N LEU A 93 11.64 -0.81 5.70
CA LEU A 93 11.98 0.38 4.93
C LEU A 93 11.69 1.66 5.71
N ASN A 94 10.52 1.74 6.37
CA ASN A 94 10.15 2.88 7.19
C ASN A 94 11.14 3.09 8.35
N LEU A 95 11.56 2.02 9.04
CA LEU A 95 12.58 2.13 10.08
C LEU A 95 13.92 2.63 9.54
N SER A 96 14.34 2.13 8.36
CA SER A 96 15.59 2.56 7.71
C SER A 96 15.54 4.04 7.32
N LEU A 97 14.39 4.49 6.79
CA LEU A 97 14.16 5.90 6.45
C LEU A 97 14.14 6.79 7.70
N GLN A 98 13.50 6.35 8.78
CA GLN A 98 13.50 7.08 10.05
C GLN A 98 14.92 7.24 10.61
N ASP A 99 15.75 6.20 10.49
CA ASP A 99 17.14 6.27 10.92
C ASP A 99 17.96 7.24 10.06
N ALA A 100 17.79 7.19 8.73
CA ALA A 100 18.40 8.16 7.81
C ALA A 100 17.98 9.60 8.12
N CYS A 101 16.73 9.83 8.55
CA CYS A 101 16.23 11.15 8.97
C CYS A 101 16.87 11.68 10.25
N LYS A 102 17.65 10.88 11.00
CA LYS A 102 18.39 11.38 12.17
C LYS A 102 19.63 12.19 11.76
N LEU A 103 20.11 12.05 10.52
CA LEU A 103 21.17 12.88 9.98
C LEU A 103 20.71 14.32 9.83
N ASP A 104 21.49 15.26 10.36
CA ASP A 104 21.13 16.69 10.40
C ASP A 104 20.84 17.27 9.01
N SER A 105 21.62 16.89 8.00
CA SER A 105 21.44 17.35 6.62
C SER A 105 20.11 16.88 6.02
N VAL A 106 19.77 15.61 6.22
CA VAL A 106 18.52 15.00 5.75
C VAL A 106 17.34 15.63 6.48
N ARG A 107 17.44 15.76 7.81
CA ARG A 107 16.42 16.40 8.63
C ARG A 107 16.17 17.84 8.21
N ALA A 108 17.21 18.64 8.02
CA ALA A 108 17.10 20.03 7.59
C ALA A 108 16.40 20.15 6.23
N ALA A 109 16.74 19.30 5.27
CA ALA A 109 16.08 19.26 3.97
C ALA A 109 14.59 18.91 4.08
N ILE A 110 14.25 17.87 4.86
CA ILE A 110 12.85 17.47 5.09
C ILE A 110 12.08 18.58 5.80
N THR A 111 12.66 19.23 6.81
CA THR A 111 12.04 20.36 7.51
C THR A 111 11.79 21.55 6.58
N ALA A 112 12.72 21.87 5.69
CA ALA A 112 12.54 22.93 4.70
C ALA A 112 11.36 22.62 3.75
N VAL A 113 11.32 21.40 3.20
CA VAL A 113 10.20 20.95 2.34
C VAL A 113 8.88 20.98 3.09
N ASN A 114 8.84 20.50 4.33
CA ASN A 114 7.64 20.50 5.15
C ASN A 114 7.16 21.93 5.44
N THR A 115 8.08 22.85 5.74
CA THR A 115 7.76 24.26 5.99
C THR A 115 7.11 24.92 4.78
N VAL A 116 7.66 24.70 3.58
CA VAL A 116 7.08 25.20 2.33
C VAL A 116 5.72 24.55 2.06
N THR A 117 5.60 23.24 2.28
CA THR A 117 4.34 22.50 2.10
C THR A 117 3.24 23.06 3.01
N VAL A 118 3.53 23.22 4.30
CA VAL A 118 2.60 23.82 5.27
C VAL A 118 2.22 25.24 4.85
N PHE A 119 3.19 26.07 4.45
CA PHE A 119 2.92 27.43 3.97
C PHE A 119 1.92 27.43 2.80
N ILE A 120 2.13 26.57 1.80
CA ILE A 120 1.25 26.48 0.63
C ILE A 120 -0.13 25.97 1.04
N CYS A 121 -0.20 24.85 1.75
CA CYS A 121 -1.45 24.20 2.15
C CYS A 121 -2.30 25.03 3.11
N SER A 122 -1.69 25.98 3.86
CA SER A 122 -2.41 26.87 4.76
C SER A 122 -3.29 27.93 4.05
N SER A 123 -3.29 28.00 2.73
CA SER A 123 -4.20 28.88 1.98
C SER A 123 -4.70 28.22 0.70
N PRO A 124 -6.03 28.12 0.50
CA PRO A 124 -6.61 27.59 -0.74
C PRO A 124 -6.15 28.36 -1.99
N GLN A 125 -5.88 29.67 -1.86
CA GLN A 125 -5.39 30.49 -2.96
C GLN A 125 -3.97 30.10 -3.39
N ARG A 126 -3.08 29.83 -2.42
CA ARG A 126 -1.71 29.39 -2.69
C ARG A 126 -1.67 28.00 -3.29
N THR A 127 -2.51 27.08 -2.79
CA THR A 127 -2.68 25.75 -3.37
C THR A 127 -3.17 25.83 -4.82
N ALA A 128 -4.23 26.62 -5.09
CA ALA A 128 -4.76 26.80 -6.44
C ALA A 128 -3.73 27.41 -7.41
N LEU A 129 -2.91 28.35 -6.93
CA LEU A 129 -1.82 28.93 -7.72
C LEU A 129 -0.75 27.88 -8.06
N LEU A 130 -0.33 27.07 -7.09
CA LEU A 130 0.63 25.99 -7.31
C LEU A 130 0.11 24.98 -8.33
N GLU A 131 -1.15 24.55 -8.22
CA GLU A 131 -1.77 23.62 -9.18
C GLU A 131 -1.79 24.19 -10.59
N LYS A 132 -2.17 25.47 -10.74
CA LYS A 132 -2.20 26.14 -12.05
C LYS A 132 -0.81 26.19 -12.68
N LYS A 133 0.20 26.55 -11.89
CA LYS A 133 1.60 26.64 -12.34
C LYS A 133 2.19 25.26 -12.64
N SER A 134 1.91 24.27 -11.81
CA SER A 134 2.32 22.87 -12.01
C SER A 134 1.78 22.32 -13.33
N LYS A 135 0.47 22.45 -13.58
CA LYS A 135 -0.15 22.04 -14.86
C LYS A 135 0.45 22.75 -16.07
N SER A 136 0.72 24.05 -15.95
CA SER A 136 1.38 24.82 -17.02
C SER A 136 2.81 24.35 -17.26
N TRP A 137 3.57 24.07 -16.20
CA TRP A 137 4.96 23.64 -16.29
C TRP A 137 5.07 22.25 -16.93
N PHE A 138 4.23 21.30 -16.51
CA PHE A 138 4.15 19.97 -17.12
C PHE A 138 3.73 20.04 -18.60
N ARG A 139 2.79 20.93 -18.96
CA ARG A 139 2.42 21.15 -20.38
C ARG A 139 3.56 21.70 -21.24
N SER A 140 4.44 22.50 -20.66
CA SER A 140 5.57 23.12 -21.38
C SER A 140 6.81 22.24 -21.43
N HIS A 141 6.95 21.21 -20.58
CA HIS A 141 8.19 20.45 -20.42
C HIS A 141 8.03 18.92 -20.44
N LEU A 142 6.81 18.38 -20.61
CA LEU A 142 6.58 16.93 -20.69
C LEU A 142 6.21 16.49 -22.11
N CYS A 143 7.19 16.03 -22.89
CA CYS A 143 7.01 15.25 -24.12
C CYS A 143 6.95 13.74 -23.86
N ILE A 144 6.47 13.30 -22.69
CA ILE A 144 6.34 11.88 -22.36
C ILE A 144 4.92 11.62 -21.88
N ASN A 145 4.17 10.83 -22.66
CA ASN A 145 2.84 10.35 -22.31
C ASN A 145 2.93 9.47 -21.05
N PHE A 146 2.65 10.03 -19.88
CA PHE A 146 2.34 9.25 -18.69
C PHE A 146 0.88 8.77 -18.80
N TYR A 147 0.70 7.46 -19.03
CA TYR A 147 -0.57 6.80 -18.71
C TYR A 147 -0.75 6.84 -17.19
N SER A 148 -1.57 7.78 -16.72
CA SER A 148 -2.04 7.84 -15.34
C SER A 148 -3.05 6.71 -15.12
N THR A 149 -2.70 5.69 -14.32
CA THR A 149 -3.71 4.83 -13.71
C THR A 149 -4.47 5.65 -12.66
N ALA A 150 -5.71 6.02 -12.99
CA ALA A 150 -6.61 6.69 -12.07
C ALA A 150 -6.90 5.77 -10.87
N ARG A 151 -6.75 6.29 -9.65
CA ARG A 151 -7.42 5.70 -8.48
C ARG A 151 -8.93 5.93 -8.63
N PRO A 152 -9.78 4.91 -8.39
CA PRO A 152 -11.22 5.05 -8.49
C PRO A 152 -11.77 5.57 -7.16
N ASP A 153 -11.83 6.89 -6.99
CA ASP A 153 -12.73 7.49 -6.00
C ASP A 153 -13.81 8.26 -6.74
N GLY A 154 -15.04 7.84 -6.49
CA GLY A 154 -16.21 8.18 -7.27
C GLY A 154 -16.62 9.65 -7.24
N LEU A 155 -17.47 9.96 -8.22
CA LEU A 155 -18.26 11.17 -8.46
C LEU A 155 -17.61 12.23 -9.38
N ARG A 156 -18.19 12.23 -10.59
CA ARG A 156 -18.23 13.27 -11.64
C ARG A 156 -17.18 13.12 -12.75
N SER A 157 -17.54 12.30 -13.74
CA SER A 157 -16.87 12.26 -15.04
C SER A 157 -16.99 13.63 -15.73
N ARG A 158 -15.86 14.33 -15.89
CA ARG A 158 -15.69 15.28 -17.00
C ARG A 158 -14.71 14.64 -17.98
N ARG A 159 -15.25 14.17 -19.09
CA ARG A 159 -14.49 13.92 -20.31
C ARG A 159 -13.80 15.24 -20.68
N LEU A 160 -12.47 15.29 -20.60
CA LEU A 160 -11.70 16.26 -21.37
C LEU A 160 -11.58 15.66 -22.77
N SER A 161 -12.45 16.11 -23.68
CA SER A 161 -12.26 15.87 -25.11
C SER A 161 -10.96 16.52 -25.54
N SER A 162 -10.04 15.71 -26.05
CA SER A 162 -8.88 16.18 -26.79
C SER A 162 -9.34 16.59 -28.19
N ASP A 163 -9.81 17.83 -28.32
CA ASP A 163 -9.88 18.48 -29.63
C ASP A 163 -8.48 18.95 -29.99
N SER A 164 -7.76 18.11 -30.73
CA SER A 164 -6.64 18.55 -31.55
C SER A 164 -6.94 18.16 -32.99
N THR A 165 -7.58 19.10 -33.69
CA THR A 165 -7.57 19.22 -35.14
C THR A 165 -6.13 19.16 -35.64
N CYS A 166 -5.76 18.06 -36.30
CA CYS A 166 -4.62 18.03 -37.20
C CYS A 166 -5.11 17.54 -38.57
N SER A 167 -5.52 18.52 -39.37
CA SER A 167 -5.86 18.36 -40.78
C SER A 167 -4.59 18.17 -41.60
N SER A 168 -4.40 17.01 -42.22
CA SER A 168 -3.88 16.87 -43.60
C SER A 168 -3.57 15.41 -43.92
N GLN A 169 -4.48 14.72 -44.59
CA GLN A 169 -4.23 14.14 -45.92
C GLN A 169 -5.54 13.56 -46.46
N GLN A 170 -5.94 14.14 -47.59
CA GLN A 170 -7.09 13.78 -48.38
C GLN A 170 -6.65 12.70 -49.38
N SER A 171 -7.59 11.76 -49.62
CA SER A 171 -7.88 11.15 -50.94
C SER A 171 -7.39 9.72 -51.26
N LEU A 172 -8.43 8.86 -51.42
CA LEU A 172 -8.60 7.76 -52.40
C LEU A 172 -7.87 6.45 -52.06
N LYS A 173 -8.43 5.24 -52.22
CA LYS A 173 -9.65 4.73 -52.86
C LYS A 173 -9.79 3.25 -52.46
N LEU A 174 -11.02 2.82 -52.19
CA LEU A 174 -11.55 1.43 -52.08
C LEU A 174 -10.98 0.53 -50.97
#